data_AF-A0A8S1D161-F1
#
_entry.id   AF-A0A8S1D161-F1
#
_cell.length_a   1.000
_cell.length_b   1.000
_cell.length_c   1.000
_cell.angle_alpha   90.00
_cell.angle_beta   90.00
_cell.angle_gamma   90.00
#
_symmetry.space_group_name_H-M   'P 1'
#
loop_
_entity.id
_entity.type
_entity.pdbx_description
1 polymer ?
#
loop_
_entity_poly.entity_id
_entity_poly.type
_entity_poly.pdbx_seq_one_letter_code
_entity_poly.pdbx_strand_id
1 'polypeptide(L)'
;MTETEAVVQSENGSENKPEDTSPENLAKVDRQINYYFGDYNYPRDKFLQQQAQLDDGWIPLEVMLKCARLKALTQDPATVVLALSQSKESVLEVSEDKQKIRRVKPAPDVNEEAQLQTKSRTVYCKGFPEDEKLDDLLEYFAQFGECETVLMRQYKDKTSKVKKMKFKGSLFVVFKTEELAKKFMELESVKFKETELIRQWQTAFLEEKSKERQEKMSSTNKPRRDNDGKDINESGDVELPKNSVLSVKEIPGDVTREDIKSAISNASEDVKVAFINFNKGDTEATIRLVGEGSASKLIEALGEGSKVKVNDVELTVTALSEEEEKPILEQASKLLNCKRMFNQKGRGSFRKGKRKGKLHLK
;
A
#
# COMPACT_ATOMS: atom_id res chain seq x y z
N MET A 1 68.26 -33.37 -21.36
CA MET A 1 66.96 -33.88 -20.91
C MET A 1 67.01 -33.97 -19.41
N THR A 2 66.30 -33.08 -18.72
CA THR A 2 65.50 -33.33 -17.52
C THR A 2 64.87 -32.01 -17.11
N GLU A 3 63.55 -32.04 -17.02
CA GLU A 3 62.63 -30.91 -16.95
C GLU A 3 62.52 -30.38 -15.52
N THR A 4 62.31 -29.07 -15.44
CA THR A 4 61.99 -28.28 -14.26
C THR A 4 60.55 -28.54 -13.79
N GLU A 5 60.38 -29.03 -12.56
CA GLU A 5 59.10 -29.06 -11.86
C GLU A 5 58.74 -27.66 -11.33
N ALA A 6 57.59 -27.15 -11.75
CA ALA A 6 56.96 -25.95 -11.22
C ALA A 6 55.96 -26.35 -10.12
N VAL A 7 56.21 -25.82 -8.92
CA VAL A 7 55.30 -25.87 -7.77
C VAL A 7 54.12 -24.94 -8.05
N VAL A 8 52.90 -25.50 -8.17
CA VAL A 8 51.64 -24.74 -8.10
C VAL A 8 50.97 -25.09 -6.78
N GLN A 9 50.97 -24.11 -5.89
CA GLN A 9 50.19 -24.11 -4.65
C GLN A 9 48.71 -24.00 -4.99
N SER A 10 47.92 -25.00 -4.61
CA SER A 10 46.47 -24.94 -4.55
C SER A 10 46.04 -24.81 -3.08
N GLU A 11 45.76 -23.59 -2.64
CA GLU A 11 45.02 -23.34 -1.40
C GLU A 11 43.89 -22.35 -1.66
N ASN A 12 42.65 -22.85 -1.60
CA ASN A 12 41.55 -22.22 -0.87
C ASN A 12 40.37 -23.18 -0.82
N GLY A 13 40.50 -24.17 0.08
CA GLY A 13 39.35 -24.91 0.59
C GLY A 13 38.61 -24.02 1.58
N SER A 14 37.48 -23.44 1.16
CA SER A 14 36.49 -22.92 2.11
C SER A 14 35.85 -24.13 2.79
N GLU A 15 36.18 -24.36 4.05
CA GLU A 15 35.51 -25.32 4.92
C GLU A 15 34.00 -24.99 4.98
N ASN A 16 33.21 -25.71 4.19
CA ASN A 16 31.75 -25.63 4.21
C ASN A 16 31.22 -26.17 5.54
N LYS A 17 30.51 -25.32 6.28
CA LYS A 17 29.78 -25.73 7.50
C LYS A 17 28.74 -26.81 7.16
N PRO A 18 28.62 -27.87 7.97
CA PRO A 18 27.67 -28.97 7.73
C PRO A 18 26.18 -28.58 7.90
N GLU A 19 25.87 -27.36 8.37
CA GLU A 19 24.48 -26.91 8.55
C GLU A 19 23.82 -26.43 7.25
N ASP A 20 24.59 -25.88 6.30
CA ASP A 20 24.03 -25.17 5.13
C ASP A 20 23.38 -26.14 4.11
N THR A 21 23.89 -27.37 4.02
CA THR A 21 23.39 -28.41 3.09
C THR A 21 22.49 -29.47 3.74
N SER A 22 22.05 -29.23 4.98
CA SER A 22 21.11 -30.14 5.65
C SER A 22 19.77 -30.21 4.88
N PRO A 23 19.08 -31.36 4.82
CA PRO A 23 17.80 -31.50 4.12
C PRO A 23 16.73 -30.49 4.59
N GLU A 24 16.73 -30.18 5.89
CA GLU A 24 15.83 -29.18 6.47
C GLU A 24 16.14 -27.76 5.99
N ASN A 25 17.42 -27.38 5.90
CA ASN A 25 17.81 -26.07 5.39
C ASN A 25 17.50 -25.95 3.90
N LEU A 26 17.80 -26.99 3.11
CA LEU A 26 17.47 -27.04 1.68
C LEU A 26 15.95 -26.87 1.44
N ALA A 27 15.10 -27.52 2.26
CA ALA A 27 13.66 -27.33 2.19
C ALA A 27 13.22 -25.89 2.54
N LYS A 28 13.88 -25.24 3.50
CA LYS A 28 13.61 -23.83 3.85
C LYS A 28 14.05 -22.89 2.72
N VAL A 29 15.21 -23.13 2.12
CA VAL A 29 15.74 -22.38 0.97
C VAL A 29 14.79 -22.51 -0.22
N ASP A 30 14.40 -23.73 -0.57
CA ASP A 30 13.45 -24.02 -1.65
C ASP A 30 12.12 -23.28 -1.42
N ARG A 31 11.51 -23.45 -0.24
CA ARG A 31 10.26 -22.75 0.11
C ARG A 31 10.39 -21.23 0.02
N GLN A 32 11.52 -20.67 0.45
CA GLN A 32 11.73 -19.23 0.44
C GLN A 32 11.90 -18.68 -0.99
N ILE A 33 12.53 -19.43 -1.89
CA ILE A 33 12.68 -19.05 -3.29
C ILE A 33 11.36 -19.20 -4.03
N ASN A 34 10.65 -20.33 -3.86
CA ASN A 34 9.32 -20.54 -4.43
C ASN A 34 8.33 -19.47 -3.93
N TYR A 35 8.45 -19.01 -2.69
CA TYR A 35 7.67 -17.87 -2.21
C TYR A 35 7.95 -16.59 -3.01
N TYR A 36 9.22 -16.25 -3.24
CA TYR A 36 9.57 -15.01 -3.95
C TYR A 36 9.01 -14.98 -5.38
N PHE A 37 9.10 -16.10 -6.08
CA PHE A 37 8.61 -16.26 -7.43
C PHE A 37 7.16 -16.78 -7.53
N GLY A 38 6.51 -16.99 -6.38
CA GLY A 38 5.15 -17.49 -6.31
C GLY A 38 4.11 -16.48 -6.80
N ASP A 39 2.91 -16.99 -7.09
CA ASP A 39 1.78 -16.25 -7.65
C ASP A 39 1.30 -15.10 -6.76
N TYR A 40 1.49 -15.21 -5.45
CA TYR A 40 1.22 -14.12 -4.54
C TYR A 40 2.27 -13.01 -4.57
N ASN A 41 3.56 -13.35 -4.46
CA ASN A 41 4.61 -12.35 -4.21
C ASN A 41 5.10 -11.70 -5.51
N TYR A 42 5.45 -12.51 -6.52
CA TYR A 42 6.13 -12.04 -7.72
C TYR A 42 5.38 -10.93 -8.49
N PRO A 43 4.04 -10.98 -8.67
CA PRO A 43 3.31 -9.90 -9.32
C PRO A 43 3.30 -8.58 -8.52
N ARG A 44 3.64 -8.61 -7.24
CA ARG A 44 3.62 -7.45 -6.33
C ARG A 44 5.03 -6.95 -5.99
N ASP A 45 6.05 -7.78 -6.21
CA ASP A 45 7.44 -7.48 -5.89
C ASP A 45 8.12 -6.70 -7.02
N LYS A 46 8.12 -5.37 -6.88
CA LYS A 46 8.74 -4.47 -7.86
C LYS A 46 10.24 -4.74 -8.05
N PHE A 47 10.93 -5.16 -7.00
CA PHE A 47 12.37 -5.41 -7.10
C PHE A 47 12.64 -6.61 -8.00
N LEU A 48 11.97 -7.74 -7.75
CA LEU A 48 12.14 -8.95 -8.56
C LEU A 48 11.70 -8.72 -10.01
N GLN A 49 10.58 -8.01 -10.23
CA GLN A 49 10.13 -7.65 -11.57
C GLN A 49 11.15 -6.80 -12.33
N GLN A 50 11.74 -5.80 -11.67
CA GLN A 50 12.77 -4.97 -12.27
C GLN A 50 14.02 -5.76 -12.61
N GLN A 51 14.44 -6.68 -11.74
CA GLN A 51 15.61 -7.54 -12.02
C GLN A 51 15.35 -8.49 -13.19
N ALA A 52 14.16 -9.10 -13.24
CA ALA A 52 13.75 -9.96 -14.34
C ALA A 52 13.72 -9.23 -15.69
N GLN A 53 13.38 -7.93 -15.72
CA GLN A 53 13.36 -7.13 -16.95
C GLN A 53 14.75 -6.85 -17.54
N LEU A 54 15.82 -7.02 -16.76
CA LEU A 54 17.18 -6.74 -17.22
C LEU A 54 17.74 -7.82 -18.16
N ASP A 55 17.25 -9.06 -18.04
CA ASP A 55 17.84 -10.23 -18.69
C ASP A 55 16.80 -11.31 -19.00
N ASP A 56 15.75 -10.98 -19.77
CA ASP A 56 14.73 -11.94 -20.25
C ASP A 56 14.16 -12.88 -19.17
N GLY A 57 13.85 -12.32 -18.00
CA GLY A 57 13.33 -13.04 -16.84
C GLY A 57 14.39 -13.67 -15.94
N TRP A 58 15.66 -13.74 -16.37
CA TRP A 58 16.76 -14.26 -15.57
C TRP A 58 17.17 -13.29 -14.47
N ILE A 59 17.29 -13.84 -13.26
CA ILE A 59 17.77 -13.12 -12.09
C ILE A 59 19.03 -13.84 -11.58
N PRO A 60 20.19 -13.13 -11.48
CA PRO A 60 21.40 -13.71 -10.91
C PRO A 60 21.21 -14.14 -9.46
N LEU A 61 21.78 -15.29 -9.09
CA LEU A 61 21.73 -15.80 -7.71
C LEU A 61 22.37 -14.83 -6.72
N GLU A 62 23.41 -14.10 -7.12
CA GLU A 62 23.99 -13.02 -6.31
C GLU A 62 22.99 -11.94 -5.91
N VAL A 63 22.03 -11.63 -6.78
CA VAL A 63 20.96 -10.68 -6.49
C VAL A 63 19.98 -11.29 -5.50
N MET A 64 19.63 -12.56 -5.68
CA MET A 64 18.74 -13.29 -4.77
C MET A 64 19.32 -13.40 -3.36
N LEU A 65 20.62 -13.63 -3.23
CA LEU A 65 21.32 -13.71 -1.94
C LEU A 65 21.39 -12.37 -1.20
N LYS A 66 20.99 -11.25 -1.81
CA LYS A 66 20.79 -9.95 -1.12
C LYS A 66 19.44 -9.89 -0.40
N CYS A 67 18.47 -10.74 -0.75
CA CYS A 67 17.17 -10.79 -0.11
C CYS A 67 17.30 -11.29 1.33
N ALA A 68 16.88 -10.47 2.30
CA ALA A 68 17.20 -10.67 3.71
C ALA A 68 16.85 -12.06 4.27
N ARG A 69 15.71 -12.64 3.87
CA ARG A 69 15.32 -13.99 4.35
C ARG A 69 16.13 -15.11 3.72
N LEU A 70 16.50 -14.98 2.45
CA LEU A 70 17.33 -15.99 1.78
C LEU A 70 18.76 -15.92 2.31
N LYS A 71 19.28 -14.70 2.48
CA LYS A 71 20.59 -14.44 3.08
C LYS A 71 20.76 -15.01 4.49
N ALA A 72 19.66 -15.09 5.24
CA ALA A 72 19.66 -15.67 6.58
C ALA A 72 19.73 -17.20 6.58
N LEU A 73 19.34 -17.84 5.47
CA LEU A 73 19.37 -19.30 5.31
C LEU A 73 20.66 -19.79 4.66
N THR A 74 21.16 -19.06 3.65
CA THR A 74 22.39 -19.40 2.95
C THR A 74 23.04 -18.17 2.31
N GLN A 75 24.35 -18.23 2.10
CA GLN A 75 25.11 -17.26 1.30
C GLN A 75 25.80 -17.91 0.10
N ASP A 76 25.58 -19.22 -0.10
CA ASP A 76 26.18 -19.98 -1.18
C ASP A 76 25.17 -20.19 -2.34
N PRO A 77 25.48 -19.72 -3.56
CA PRO A 77 24.69 -20.01 -4.75
C PRO A 77 24.50 -21.52 -4.99
N ALA A 78 25.48 -22.36 -4.65
CA ALA A 78 25.39 -23.79 -4.89
C ALA A 78 24.29 -24.44 -4.04
N THR A 79 24.14 -24.02 -2.78
CA THR A 79 23.05 -24.47 -1.89
C THR A 79 21.67 -24.15 -2.48
N VAL A 80 21.52 -22.98 -3.08
CA VAL A 80 20.28 -22.58 -3.76
C VAL A 80 19.97 -23.50 -4.95
N VAL A 81 20.95 -23.76 -5.80
CA VAL A 81 20.78 -24.64 -6.97
C VAL A 81 20.46 -26.07 -6.54
N LEU A 82 21.14 -26.56 -5.49
CA LEU A 82 20.87 -27.88 -4.91
C LEU A 82 19.44 -27.97 -4.38
N ALA A 83 18.98 -26.98 -3.62
CA ALA A 83 17.62 -26.92 -3.10
C ALA A 83 16.58 -26.97 -4.23
N LEU A 84 16.76 -26.16 -5.28
CA LEU A 84 15.87 -26.15 -6.45
C LEU A 84 15.90 -27.46 -7.23
N SER A 85 17.06 -28.12 -7.33
CA SER A 85 17.18 -29.42 -8.02
C SER A 85 16.46 -30.55 -7.31
N GLN A 86 16.29 -30.45 -5.99
CA GLN A 86 15.56 -31.41 -5.15
C GLN A 86 14.08 -31.04 -4.99
N SER A 87 13.68 -29.87 -5.49
CA SER A 87 12.32 -29.37 -5.37
C SER A 87 11.34 -30.21 -6.16
N LYS A 88 10.12 -30.33 -5.61
CA LYS A 88 8.99 -30.96 -6.30
C LYS A 88 8.21 -29.94 -7.13
N GLU A 89 8.46 -28.64 -6.94
CA GLU A 89 7.76 -27.56 -7.62
C GLU A 89 8.57 -27.06 -8.83
N SER A 90 8.00 -27.19 -10.04
CA SER A 90 8.67 -26.82 -11.30
C SER A 90 8.32 -25.40 -11.76
N VAL A 91 8.21 -24.44 -10.82
CA VAL A 91 7.86 -23.05 -11.19
C VAL A 91 9.08 -22.28 -11.71
N LEU A 92 10.28 -22.79 -11.44
CA LEU A 92 11.56 -22.15 -11.71
C LEU A 92 12.46 -23.00 -12.60
N GLU A 93 13.25 -22.30 -13.40
CA GLU A 93 14.32 -22.87 -14.22
C GLU A 93 15.66 -22.29 -13.76
N VAL A 94 16.69 -23.14 -13.73
CA VAL A 94 18.08 -22.78 -13.42
C VAL A 94 18.85 -22.72 -14.73
N SER A 95 19.69 -21.71 -14.90
CA SER A 95 20.52 -21.55 -16.10
C SER A 95 21.56 -22.67 -16.23
N GLU A 96 22.06 -22.90 -17.45
CA GLU A 96 23.05 -23.96 -17.72
C GLU A 96 24.34 -23.79 -16.91
N ASP A 97 24.78 -22.54 -16.72
CA ASP A 97 25.94 -22.17 -15.90
C ASP A 97 25.64 -22.18 -14.38
N LYS A 98 24.39 -22.46 -13.99
CA LYS A 98 23.90 -22.49 -12.60
C LYS A 98 24.08 -21.18 -11.83
N GLN A 99 24.18 -20.05 -12.53
CA GLN A 99 24.36 -18.73 -11.92
C GLN A 99 23.08 -17.90 -11.83
N LYS A 100 22.03 -18.25 -12.60
CA LYS A 100 20.80 -17.48 -12.70
C LYS A 100 19.59 -18.39 -12.57
N ILE A 101 18.47 -17.80 -12.13
CA ILE A 101 17.18 -18.46 -12.07
C ILE A 101 16.10 -17.59 -12.70
N ARG A 102 15.09 -18.21 -13.31
CA ARG A 102 13.93 -17.51 -13.84
C ARG A 102 12.64 -18.26 -13.60
N ARG A 103 11.53 -17.54 -13.65
CA ARG A 103 10.19 -18.12 -13.57
C ARG A 103 9.79 -18.70 -14.93
N VAL A 104 9.39 -19.96 -14.95
CA VAL A 104 8.97 -20.67 -16.18
C VAL A 104 7.54 -20.28 -16.57
N LYS A 105 6.64 -20.25 -15.57
CA LYS A 105 5.25 -19.88 -15.80
C LYS A 105 5.10 -18.36 -15.77
N PRO A 106 4.33 -17.74 -16.67
CA PRO A 106 4.06 -16.31 -16.60
C PRO A 106 3.41 -15.95 -15.25
N ALA A 107 3.64 -14.72 -14.79
CA ALA A 107 2.99 -14.19 -13.60
C ALA A 107 1.47 -14.12 -13.82
N PRO A 108 0.63 -14.45 -12.82
CA PRO A 108 -0.80 -14.24 -12.93
C PRO A 108 -1.12 -12.74 -12.98
N ASP A 109 -2.20 -12.39 -13.69
CA ASP A 109 -2.69 -11.02 -13.76
C ASP A 109 -3.19 -10.53 -12.40
N VAL A 110 -2.92 -9.26 -12.10
CA VAL A 110 -3.30 -8.61 -10.83
C VAL A 110 -4.59 -7.79 -10.98
N ASN A 111 -5.51 -8.30 -11.80
CA ASN A 111 -6.80 -7.66 -12.08
C ASN A 111 -7.75 -7.72 -10.86
N GLU A 112 -8.90 -7.05 -10.97
CA GLU A 112 -9.87 -6.98 -9.87
C GLU A 112 -10.43 -8.34 -9.47
N GLU A 113 -10.63 -9.25 -10.42
CA GLU A 113 -11.11 -10.62 -10.19
C GLU A 113 -10.11 -11.43 -9.36
N ALA A 114 -8.82 -11.41 -9.73
CA ALA A 114 -7.75 -12.07 -8.99
C ALA A 114 -7.63 -11.50 -7.56
N GLN A 115 -7.85 -10.20 -7.38
CA GLN A 115 -7.91 -9.59 -6.06
C GLN A 115 -9.13 -10.08 -5.26
N LEU A 116 -10.29 -10.23 -5.89
CA LEU A 116 -11.50 -10.75 -5.23
C LEU A 116 -11.33 -12.21 -4.82
N GLN A 117 -10.78 -13.06 -5.69
CA GLN A 117 -10.45 -14.45 -5.38
C GLN A 117 -9.41 -14.56 -4.26
N THR A 118 -8.40 -13.70 -4.27
CA THR A 118 -7.42 -13.64 -3.17
C THR A 118 -8.12 -13.29 -1.86
N LYS A 119 -9.02 -12.30 -1.87
CA LYS A 119 -9.80 -11.89 -0.67
C LYS A 119 -10.73 -12.99 -0.17
N SER A 120 -11.36 -13.78 -1.04
CA SER A 120 -12.28 -14.87 -0.64
C SER A 120 -11.57 -16.01 0.10
N ARG A 121 -10.29 -16.23 -0.17
CA ARG A 121 -9.44 -17.21 0.53
C ARG A 121 -8.50 -16.60 1.58
N THR A 122 -8.75 -15.35 1.98
CA THR A 122 -7.95 -14.66 3.01
C THR A 122 -8.71 -14.50 4.32
N VAL A 123 -8.10 -14.97 5.41
CA VAL A 123 -8.65 -14.90 6.77
C VAL A 123 -7.81 -13.95 7.64
N TYR A 124 -8.48 -13.05 8.34
CA TYR A 124 -7.89 -12.23 9.38
C TYR A 124 -7.84 -13.01 10.68
N CYS A 125 -6.66 -13.02 11.33
CA CYS A 125 -6.47 -13.62 12.65
C CYS A 125 -5.89 -12.59 13.63
N LYS A 126 -6.39 -12.57 14.88
CA LYS A 126 -5.89 -11.71 15.97
C LYS A 126 -5.82 -12.51 17.26
N GLY A 127 -4.82 -12.20 18.08
CA GLY A 127 -4.59 -12.87 19.38
C GLY A 127 -3.16 -13.40 19.53
N PHE A 128 -2.25 -13.03 18.64
CA PHE A 128 -0.85 -13.45 18.72
C PHE A 128 -0.06 -12.52 19.65
N PRO A 129 0.90 -13.05 20.43
CA PRO A 129 1.87 -12.23 21.16
C PRO A 129 2.65 -11.29 20.22
N GLU A 130 3.07 -10.12 20.73
CA GLU A 130 3.73 -9.09 19.89
C GLU A 130 5.17 -9.44 19.52
N ASP A 131 5.75 -10.44 20.18
CA ASP A 131 7.13 -10.93 20.03
C ASP A 131 7.25 -12.18 19.14
N GLU A 132 6.12 -12.70 18.63
CA GLU A 132 6.13 -13.85 17.71
C GLU A 132 6.88 -13.57 16.41
N LYS A 133 7.55 -14.60 15.90
CA LYS A 133 8.27 -14.54 14.63
C LYS A 133 7.41 -15.10 13.50
N LEU A 134 7.73 -14.68 12.27
CA LEU A 134 7.03 -15.16 11.08
C LEU A 134 7.19 -16.67 10.88
N ASP A 135 8.35 -17.23 11.19
CA ASP A 135 8.63 -18.66 11.02
C ASP A 135 7.72 -19.52 11.93
N ASP A 136 7.60 -19.14 13.21
CA ASP A 136 6.70 -19.79 14.19
C ASP A 136 5.24 -19.75 13.71
N LEU A 137 4.82 -18.63 13.10
CA LEU A 137 3.48 -18.46 12.54
C LEU A 137 3.29 -19.33 11.28
N LEU A 138 4.29 -19.42 10.42
CA LEU A 138 4.24 -20.26 9.21
C LEU A 138 4.13 -21.75 9.55
N GLU A 139 4.84 -22.20 10.57
CA GLU A 139 4.75 -23.57 11.11
C GLU A 139 3.38 -23.83 11.71
N TYR A 140 2.88 -22.89 12.52
CA TYR A 140 1.55 -22.99 13.11
C TYR A 140 0.44 -23.08 12.06
N PHE A 141 0.48 -22.28 10.99
CA PHE A 141 -0.57 -22.33 9.97
C PHE A 141 -0.47 -23.53 9.05
N ALA A 142 0.70 -24.15 8.91
CA ALA A 142 0.88 -25.36 8.11
C ALA A 142 -0.01 -26.53 8.58
N GLN A 143 -0.38 -26.59 9.86
CA GLN A 143 -1.26 -27.64 10.40
C GLN A 143 -2.72 -27.52 9.92
N PHE A 144 -3.15 -26.33 9.49
CA PHE A 144 -4.52 -26.08 9.02
C PHE A 144 -4.66 -26.20 7.50
N GLY A 145 -3.56 -26.43 6.81
CA GLY A 145 -3.51 -26.57 5.37
C GLY A 145 -2.47 -25.67 4.71
N GLU A 146 -2.36 -25.83 3.40
CA GLU A 146 -1.34 -25.14 2.64
C GLU A 146 -1.67 -23.65 2.48
N CYS A 147 -0.78 -22.81 3.02
CA CYS A 147 -0.88 -21.37 2.97
C CYS A 147 0.00 -20.82 1.86
N GLU A 148 -0.55 -19.91 1.05
CA GLU A 148 0.23 -19.19 0.04
C GLU A 148 1.09 -18.10 0.69
N THR A 149 0.54 -17.41 1.70
CA THR A 149 1.30 -16.39 2.44
C THR A 149 0.68 -16.05 3.80
N VAL A 150 1.51 -15.51 4.69
CA VAL A 150 1.13 -14.99 6.01
C VAL A 150 1.62 -13.55 6.12
N LEU A 151 0.68 -12.60 6.18
CA LEU A 151 0.95 -11.17 6.25
C LEU A 151 0.78 -10.65 7.68
N MET A 152 1.89 -10.53 8.41
CA MET A 152 1.91 -9.91 9.73
C MET A 152 1.57 -8.43 9.64
N ARG A 153 0.56 -7.98 10.40
CA ARG A 153 0.25 -6.55 10.49
C ARG A 153 1.22 -5.87 11.44
N GLN A 154 1.92 -4.86 10.95
CA GLN A 154 2.91 -4.13 11.74
C GLN A 154 2.55 -2.65 11.90
N TYR A 155 3.16 -1.97 12.88
CA TYR A 155 3.14 -0.52 13.05
C TYR A 155 4.54 0.03 13.28
N LYS A 156 4.73 1.29 12.91
CA LYS A 156 5.91 2.05 13.30
C LYS A 156 5.73 2.53 14.74
N ASP A 157 6.62 2.13 15.62
CA ASP A 157 6.65 2.68 16.98
C ASP A 157 7.13 4.13 16.91
N LYS A 158 6.22 5.07 17.21
CA LYS A 158 6.51 6.51 17.18
C LYS A 158 7.36 6.97 18.36
N THR A 159 7.48 6.16 19.40
CA THR A 159 8.20 6.48 20.64
C THR A 159 9.69 6.17 20.51
N SER A 160 10.02 5.18 19.68
CA SER A 160 11.39 4.73 19.46
C SER A 160 12.07 5.61 18.41
N LYS A 161 13.26 6.14 18.72
CA LYS A 161 14.10 6.88 17.74
C LYS A 161 14.51 5.99 16.56
N VAL A 162 14.52 4.67 16.75
CA VAL A 162 14.78 3.66 15.72
C VAL A 162 13.48 3.37 14.97
N LYS A 163 13.49 3.47 13.64
CA LYS A 163 12.37 3.11 12.75
C LYS A 163 12.15 1.58 12.71
N LYS A 164 11.80 0.97 13.84
CA LYS A 164 11.49 -0.46 13.94
C LYS A 164 9.99 -0.67 13.74
N MET A 165 9.64 -1.60 12.85
CA MET A 165 8.28 -2.10 12.73
C MET A 165 8.02 -3.09 13.87
N LYS A 166 6.94 -2.89 14.62
CA LYS A 166 6.47 -3.81 15.66
C LYS A 166 5.22 -4.54 15.18
N PHE A 167 5.12 -5.82 15.53
CA PHE A 167 3.96 -6.64 15.21
C PHE A 167 2.75 -6.21 16.05
N LYS A 168 1.55 -6.22 15.45
CA LYS A 168 0.28 -5.82 16.09
C LYS A 168 -0.45 -6.95 16.80
N GLY A 169 0.12 -8.16 16.86
CA GLY A 169 -0.59 -9.35 17.33
C GLY A 169 -1.75 -9.79 16.42
N SER A 170 -1.72 -9.39 15.15
CA SER A 170 -2.73 -9.74 14.15
C SER A 170 -2.14 -9.83 12.75
N LEU A 171 -2.71 -10.69 11.92
CA LEU A 171 -2.18 -11.02 10.60
C LEU A 171 -3.31 -11.39 9.64
N PHE A 172 -2.96 -11.51 8.36
CA PHE A 172 -3.80 -12.15 7.35
C PHE A 172 -3.14 -13.43 6.88
N VAL A 173 -3.90 -14.50 6.76
CA VAL A 173 -3.46 -15.76 6.15
C VAL A 173 -4.19 -15.92 4.84
N VAL A 174 -3.43 -16.13 3.77
CA VAL A 174 -3.98 -16.42 2.44
C VAL A 174 -3.76 -17.92 2.21
N PHE A 175 -4.85 -18.68 2.17
CA PHE A 175 -4.78 -20.12 1.89
C PHE A 175 -4.68 -20.37 0.38
N LYS A 176 -4.05 -21.47 -0.05
CA LYS A 176 -3.96 -21.80 -1.48
C LYS A 176 -5.34 -21.95 -2.13
N THR A 177 -6.32 -22.50 -1.42
CA THR A 177 -7.69 -22.68 -1.92
C THR A 177 -8.73 -22.06 -0.99
N GLU A 178 -9.89 -21.69 -1.54
CA GLU A 178 -11.01 -21.17 -0.77
C GLU A 178 -11.59 -22.23 0.20
N GLU A 179 -11.55 -23.51 -0.20
CA GLU A 179 -12.00 -24.62 0.65
C GLU A 179 -11.18 -24.74 1.94
N LEU A 180 -9.86 -24.56 1.87
CA LEU A 180 -9.01 -24.56 3.07
C LEU A 180 -9.33 -23.38 3.98
N ALA A 181 -9.57 -22.20 3.40
CA ALA A 181 -9.97 -21.03 4.17
C ALA A 181 -11.33 -21.24 4.87
N LYS A 182 -12.30 -21.85 4.18
CA LYS A 182 -13.62 -22.20 4.75
C LYS A 182 -13.49 -23.23 5.87
N LYS A 183 -12.75 -24.32 5.65
CA LYS A 183 -12.46 -25.33 6.69
C LYS A 183 -11.82 -24.69 7.91
N PHE A 184 -10.87 -23.77 7.72
CA PHE A 184 -10.23 -23.05 8.82
C PHE A 184 -11.20 -22.12 9.57
N MET A 185 -12.17 -21.51 8.87
CA MET A 185 -13.21 -20.67 9.48
C MET A 185 -14.30 -21.48 10.21
N GLU A 186 -14.59 -22.70 9.75
CA GLU A 186 -15.58 -23.61 10.34
C GLU A 186 -15.12 -24.23 11.67
N LEU A 187 -13.81 -24.25 11.95
CA LEU A 187 -13.30 -24.70 13.24
C LEU A 187 -13.90 -23.86 14.37
N GLU A 188 -14.49 -24.51 15.38
CA GLU A 188 -15.21 -23.84 16.47
C GLU A 188 -14.28 -22.95 17.32
N SER A 189 -13.11 -23.48 17.70
CA SER A 189 -12.09 -22.74 18.45
C SER A 189 -10.72 -23.03 17.85
N VAL A 190 -9.93 -21.96 17.67
CA VAL A 190 -8.54 -22.06 17.20
C VAL A 190 -7.69 -21.30 18.21
N LYS A 191 -6.80 -22.02 18.87
CA LYS A 191 -5.90 -21.46 19.89
C LYS A 191 -4.48 -21.43 19.37
N PHE A 192 -3.78 -20.34 19.68
CA PHE A 192 -2.35 -20.24 19.50
C PHE A 192 -1.71 -20.19 20.89
N LYS A 193 -0.90 -21.21 21.21
CA LYS A 193 -0.40 -21.44 22.57
C LYS A 193 -1.58 -21.53 23.56
N GLU A 194 -1.77 -20.51 24.39
CA GLU A 194 -2.86 -20.44 25.39
C GLU A 194 -3.97 -19.44 25.01
N THR A 195 -3.79 -18.68 23.92
CA THR A 195 -4.71 -17.61 23.55
C THR A 195 -5.65 -18.05 22.44
N GLU A 196 -6.95 -17.84 22.64
CA GLU A 196 -7.96 -18.07 21.62
C GLU A 196 -7.91 -16.96 20.55
N LEU A 197 -7.88 -17.37 19.28
CA LEU A 197 -7.75 -16.47 18.16
C LEU A 197 -9.11 -15.97 17.68
N ILE A 198 -9.22 -14.65 17.53
CA ILE A 198 -10.32 -14.01 16.82
C ILE A 198 -10.06 -14.17 15.32
N ARG A 199 -11.00 -14.81 14.62
CA ARG A 199 -10.95 -15.06 13.17
C ARG A 199 -12.13 -14.41 12.49
N GLN A 200 -11.89 -13.77 11.34
CA GLN A 200 -12.95 -13.29 10.46
C GLN A 200 -12.44 -13.20 9.03
N TRP A 201 -13.35 -13.21 8.06
CA TRP A 201 -12.99 -12.99 6.66
C TRP A 201 -12.34 -11.62 6.48
N GLN A 202 -11.37 -11.51 5.55
CA GLN A 202 -10.70 -10.25 5.26
C GLN A 202 -11.70 -9.15 4.84
N THR A 203 -12.71 -9.51 4.06
CA THR A 203 -13.77 -8.59 3.60
C THR A 203 -14.52 -7.98 4.79
N ALA A 204 -14.99 -8.81 5.72
CA ALA A 204 -15.68 -8.38 6.94
C ALA A 204 -14.79 -7.44 7.79
N PHE A 205 -13.51 -7.80 7.98
CA PHE A 205 -12.57 -6.94 8.70
C PHE A 205 -12.37 -5.57 8.03
N LEU A 206 -12.24 -5.53 6.70
CA LEU A 206 -12.03 -4.30 5.96
C LEU A 206 -13.27 -3.39 6.01
N GLU A 207 -14.46 -3.96 5.92
CA GLU A 207 -15.72 -3.23 6.06
C GLU A 207 -15.88 -2.65 7.47
N GLU A 208 -15.63 -3.44 8.51
CA GLU A 208 -15.64 -2.98 9.91
C GLU A 208 -14.66 -1.81 10.11
N LYS A 209 -13.43 -1.95 9.58
CA LYS A 209 -12.42 -0.88 9.67
C LYS A 209 -12.77 0.35 8.84
N SER A 210 -13.47 0.18 7.72
CA SER A 210 -13.96 1.28 6.91
C SER A 210 -15.03 2.08 7.66
N LYS A 211 -16.02 1.39 8.25
CA LYS A 211 -17.07 1.98 9.09
C LYS A 211 -16.50 2.69 10.31
N GLU A 212 -15.60 2.04 11.06
CA GLU A 212 -14.92 2.65 12.22
C GLU A 212 -14.18 3.93 11.83
N ARG A 213 -13.57 3.97 10.64
CA ARG A 213 -12.89 5.16 10.13
C ARG A 213 -13.87 6.27 9.77
N GLN A 214 -14.97 5.93 9.10
CA GLN A 214 -16.03 6.88 8.75
C GLN A 214 -16.68 7.49 10.01
N GLU A 215 -16.94 6.68 11.03
CA GLU A 215 -17.47 7.13 12.33
C GLU A 215 -16.48 8.00 13.10
N LYS A 216 -15.19 7.68 13.06
CA LYS A 216 -14.15 8.56 13.62
C LYS A 216 -14.06 9.89 12.90
N MET A 217 -14.25 9.90 11.57
CA MET A 217 -14.30 11.12 10.79
C MET A 217 -15.55 11.96 11.11
N SER A 218 -16.72 11.33 11.24
CA SER A 218 -17.96 12.04 11.58
C SER A 218 -17.99 12.54 13.03
N SER A 219 -17.41 11.80 13.98
CA SER A 219 -17.32 12.22 15.39
C SER A 219 -16.25 13.27 15.66
N THR A 220 -15.17 13.30 14.87
CA THR A 220 -14.15 14.36 14.94
C THR A 220 -14.66 15.70 14.38
N ASN A 221 -15.74 15.67 13.58
CA ASN A 221 -16.48 16.85 13.13
C ASN A 221 -17.59 17.30 14.12
N LYS A 222 -17.72 16.69 15.31
CA LYS A 222 -18.63 17.24 16.34
C LYS A 222 -18.02 18.50 16.97
N PRO A 223 -18.79 19.59 17.15
CA PRO A 223 -18.33 20.79 17.84
C PRO A 223 -17.89 20.43 19.26
N ARG A 224 -16.73 20.96 19.69
CA ARG A 224 -16.31 20.86 21.09
C ARG A 224 -17.19 21.80 21.90
N ARG A 225 -17.76 21.34 23.01
CA ARG A 225 -18.50 22.19 23.96
C ARG A 225 -17.60 22.71 25.07
N ASP A 226 -17.74 23.97 25.42
CA ASP A 226 -17.18 24.62 26.60
C ASP A 226 -17.77 24.00 27.88
N ASN A 227 -17.15 24.29 29.03
CA ASN A 227 -17.70 23.94 30.36
C ASN A 227 -19.05 24.61 30.67
N ASP A 228 -19.45 25.63 29.91
CA ASP A 228 -20.76 26.31 30.00
C ASP A 228 -21.79 25.79 28.99
N GLY A 229 -21.51 24.68 28.28
CA GLY A 229 -22.44 24.07 27.34
C GLY A 229 -22.66 24.86 26.03
N LYS A 230 -21.93 25.96 25.83
CA LYS A 230 -21.78 26.59 24.51
C LYS A 230 -20.89 25.73 23.61
N ASP A 231 -21.12 25.81 22.31
CA ASP A 231 -20.27 25.17 21.31
C ASP A 231 -19.07 26.09 21.03
N ILE A 232 -17.84 25.63 21.32
CA ILE A 232 -16.59 26.26 20.86
C ILE A 232 -16.43 25.94 19.37
N ASN A 233 -17.16 26.65 18.52
CA ASN A 233 -16.87 26.72 17.10
C ASN A 233 -15.67 27.66 16.85
N GLU A 234 -14.49 27.33 17.40
CA GLU A 234 -13.21 27.89 16.92
C GLU A 234 -12.51 26.91 15.96
N SER A 235 -13.31 26.23 15.16
CA SER A 235 -12.90 25.85 13.81
C SER A 235 -14.06 26.29 12.96
N GLY A 236 -14.14 27.60 12.70
CA GLY A 236 -15.15 28.15 11.81
C GLY A 236 -15.22 27.26 10.59
N ASP A 237 -16.43 26.77 10.28
CA ASP A 237 -16.69 26.24 8.96
C ASP A 237 -16.05 27.21 8.00
N VAL A 238 -15.11 26.71 7.19
CA VAL A 238 -14.59 27.53 6.11
C VAL A 238 -15.77 27.65 5.17
N GLU A 239 -16.60 28.66 5.40
CA GLU A 239 -17.64 29.08 4.49
C GLU A 239 -16.90 29.45 3.20
N LEU A 240 -16.95 28.51 2.27
CA LEU A 240 -16.42 28.73 0.95
C LEU A 240 -17.42 29.63 0.22
N PRO A 241 -16.93 30.60 -0.56
CA PRO A 241 -17.79 31.51 -1.27
C PRO A 241 -18.75 30.74 -2.19
N LYS A 242 -20.02 31.13 -2.17
CA LYS A 242 -21.05 30.58 -3.06
C LYS A 242 -20.90 31.17 -4.47
N ASN A 243 -21.38 30.45 -5.48
CA ASN A 243 -21.27 30.84 -6.88
C ASN A 243 -19.79 31.08 -7.28
N SER A 244 -18.89 30.21 -6.81
CA SER A 244 -17.44 30.29 -7.02
C SER A 244 -16.85 29.10 -7.76
N VAL A 245 -17.65 28.09 -8.12
CA VAL A 245 -17.17 26.92 -8.88
C VAL A 245 -17.56 27.00 -10.36
N LEU A 246 -16.57 26.76 -11.22
CA LEU A 246 -16.70 26.63 -12.67
C LEU A 246 -16.48 25.17 -13.09
N SER A 247 -17.22 24.74 -14.11
CA SER A 247 -17.00 23.50 -14.84
C SER A 247 -16.40 23.82 -16.21
N VAL A 248 -15.37 23.09 -16.60
CA VAL A 248 -14.73 23.19 -17.91
C VAL A 248 -14.90 21.86 -18.61
N LYS A 249 -15.44 21.88 -19.82
CA LYS A 249 -15.66 20.69 -20.65
C LYS A 249 -14.84 20.76 -21.93
N GLU A 250 -14.65 19.61 -22.57
CA GLU A 250 -13.93 19.44 -23.84
C GLU A 250 -12.42 19.75 -23.74
N ILE A 251 -11.80 19.37 -22.62
CA ILE A 251 -10.36 19.58 -22.42
C ILE A 251 -9.55 18.58 -23.26
N PRO A 252 -8.66 19.05 -24.15
CA PRO A 252 -7.74 18.18 -24.88
C PRO A 252 -6.74 17.50 -23.95
N GLY A 253 -6.37 16.26 -24.25
CA GLY A 253 -5.51 15.45 -23.39
C GLY A 253 -4.10 16.00 -23.11
N ASP A 254 -3.64 17.01 -23.86
CA ASP A 254 -2.33 17.63 -23.64
C ASP A 254 -2.36 18.91 -22.78
N VAL A 255 -3.55 19.40 -22.42
CA VAL A 255 -3.70 20.56 -21.55
C VAL A 255 -3.31 20.20 -20.12
N THR A 256 -2.50 21.05 -19.49
CA THR A 256 -2.10 20.88 -18.09
C THR A 256 -2.90 21.78 -17.16
N ARG A 257 -2.87 21.45 -15.86
CA ARG A 257 -3.48 22.28 -14.80
C ARG A 257 -2.93 23.71 -14.78
N GLU A 258 -1.64 23.87 -15.11
CA GLU A 258 -0.98 25.19 -15.11
C GLU A 258 -1.50 26.04 -16.27
N ASP A 259 -1.71 25.44 -17.44
CA ASP A 259 -2.29 26.10 -18.60
C ASP A 259 -3.69 26.63 -18.30
N ILE A 260 -4.56 25.79 -17.73
CA ILE A 260 -5.92 26.17 -17.31
C ILE A 260 -5.89 27.32 -16.29
N LYS A 261 -4.95 27.25 -15.32
CA LYS A 261 -4.80 28.31 -14.31
C LYS A 261 -4.37 29.64 -14.92
N SER A 262 -3.41 29.59 -15.85
CA SER A 262 -2.89 30.77 -16.54
C SER A 262 -3.98 31.42 -17.39
N ALA A 263 -4.76 30.62 -18.10
CA ALA A 263 -5.80 31.12 -18.99
C ALA A 263 -6.94 31.82 -18.23
N ILE A 264 -7.35 31.28 -17.08
CA ILE A 264 -8.35 31.91 -16.22
C ILE A 264 -7.82 33.20 -15.57
N SER A 265 -6.53 33.22 -15.20
CA SER A 265 -5.91 34.42 -14.64
C SER A 265 -5.73 35.52 -15.69
N ASN A 266 -5.49 35.14 -16.96
CA ASN A 266 -5.40 36.07 -18.09
C ASN A 266 -6.79 36.56 -18.56
N ALA A 267 -7.83 35.74 -18.40
CA ALA A 267 -9.21 36.10 -18.77
C ALA A 267 -9.80 37.17 -17.85
N SER A 268 -9.39 37.23 -16.58
CA SER A 268 -9.83 38.27 -15.66
C SER A 268 -8.82 38.46 -14.52
N GLU A 269 -8.25 39.66 -14.37
CA GLU A 269 -7.35 40.00 -13.26
C GLU A 269 -8.07 40.02 -11.90
N ASP A 270 -9.39 40.25 -11.90
CA ASP A 270 -10.20 40.35 -10.69
C ASP A 270 -10.57 38.99 -10.07
N VAL A 271 -10.36 37.89 -10.80
CA VAL A 271 -10.76 36.54 -10.35
C VAL A 271 -9.53 35.69 -10.05
N LYS A 272 -9.41 35.27 -8.79
CA LYS A 272 -8.30 34.41 -8.35
C LYS A 272 -8.75 32.95 -8.26
N VAL A 273 -7.92 32.05 -8.78
CA VAL A 273 -8.17 30.59 -8.72
C VAL A 273 -7.75 30.03 -7.35
N ALA A 274 -8.69 29.43 -6.62
CA ALA A 274 -8.46 28.80 -5.32
C ALA A 274 -8.02 27.33 -5.43
N PHE A 275 -8.63 26.58 -6.35
CA PHE A 275 -8.31 25.16 -6.56
C PHE A 275 -8.77 24.71 -7.94
N ILE A 276 -8.01 23.78 -8.55
CA ILE A 276 -8.38 23.13 -9.81
C ILE A 276 -8.36 21.63 -9.53
N ASN A 277 -9.47 20.96 -9.82
CA ASN A 277 -9.61 19.52 -9.78
C ASN A 277 -9.62 19.00 -11.21
N PHE A 278 -8.46 18.50 -11.65
CA PHE A 278 -8.19 18.03 -13.00
C PHE A 278 -6.93 17.14 -12.98
N ASN A 279 -6.96 16.00 -13.68
CA ASN A 279 -5.77 15.22 -13.98
C ASN A 279 -5.49 15.28 -15.49
N LYS A 280 -4.20 15.17 -15.86
CA LYS A 280 -3.82 15.17 -17.28
C LYS A 280 -4.50 14.00 -18.00
N GLY A 281 -5.26 14.31 -19.05
CA GLY A 281 -6.03 13.34 -19.83
C GLY A 281 -7.54 13.30 -19.51
N ASP A 282 -8.00 13.98 -18.46
CA ASP A 282 -9.44 14.13 -18.20
C ASP A 282 -10.06 15.07 -19.26
N THR A 283 -11.32 14.82 -19.64
CA THR A 283 -12.05 15.66 -20.60
C THR A 283 -12.84 16.79 -19.93
N GLU A 284 -12.94 16.77 -18.60
CA GLU A 284 -13.67 17.73 -17.78
C GLU A 284 -12.83 18.15 -16.56
N ALA A 285 -12.94 19.41 -16.14
CA ALA A 285 -12.31 19.94 -14.94
C ALA A 285 -13.29 20.76 -14.11
N THR A 286 -13.11 20.77 -12.79
CA THR A 286 -13.83 21.69 -11.89
C THR A 286 -12.85 22.65 -11.22
N ILE A 287 -13.21 23.94 -11.22
CA ILE A 287 -12.33 25.03 -10.83
C ILE A 287 -13.04 25.86 -9.78
N ARG A 288 -12.47 25.89 -8.58
CA ARG A 288 -12.95 26.74 -7.50
C ARG A 288 -12.18 28.05 -7.50
N LEU A 289 -12.91 29.15 -7.51
CA LEU A 289 -12.41 30.51 -7.47
C LEU A 289 -12.45 31.08 -6.04
N VAL A 290 -11.84 32.25 -5.86
CA VAL A 290 -11.85 33.02 -4.61
C VAL A 290 -12.87 34.14 -4.74
N GLY A 291 -13.76 34.25 -3.75
CA GLY A 291 -14.79 35.30 -3.67
C GLY A 291 -16.18 34.83 -4.09
N GLU A 292 -17.21 35.39 -3.45
CA GLU A 292 -18.61 35.05 -3.74
C GLU A 292 -19.05 35.65 -5.08
N GLY A 293 -19.76 34.86 -5.89
CA GLY A 293 -20.20 35.27 -7.23
C GLY A 293 -19.07 35.42 -8.25
N SER A 294 -17.86 34.93 -7.95
CA SER A 294 -16.72 35.03 -8.87
C SER A 294 -16.91 34.20 -10.14
N ALA A 295 -17.69 33.11 -10.08
CA ALA A 295 -18.00 32.29 -11.25
C ALA A 295 -18.88 33.07 -12.25
N SER A 296 -19.92 33.73 -11.74
CA SER A 296 -20.82 34.57 -12.55
C SER A 296 -20.08 35.77 -13.15
N LYS A 297 -19.24 36.46 -12.36
CA LYS A 297 -18.42 37.58 -12.84
C LYS A 297 -17.47 37.18 -13.96
N LEU A 298 -16.86 35.99 -13.87
CA LEU A 298 -15.96 35.48 -14.90
C LEU A 298 -16.72 35.17 -16.20
N ILE A 299 -17.93 34.63 -16.10
CA ILE A 299 -18.76 34.35 -17.28
C ILE A 299 -19.26 35.65 -17.93
N GLU A 300 -19.67 36.63 -17.12
CA GLU A 300 -20.04 37.96 -17.61
C GLU A 300 -18.86 38.66 -18.31
N ALA A 301 -17.64 38.52 -17.77
CA ALA A 301 -16.43 39.05 -18.39
C ALA A 301 -16.06 38.35 -19.71
N LEU A 302 -16.40 37.07 -19.87
CA LEU A 302 -16.14 36.29 -21.08
C LEU A 302 -17.19 36.50 -22.19
N GLY A 303 -18.38 37.02 -21.88
CA GLY A 303 -19.42 37.36 -22.85
C GLY A 303 -20.12 36.15 -23.51
N GLU A 304 -20.83 36.39 -24.62
CA GLU A 304 -21.57 35.36 -25.37
C GLU A 304 -20.62 34.32 -25.99
N GLY A 305 -20.37 33.26 -25.22
CA GLY A 305 -19.56 32.11 -25.62
C GLY A 305 -18.95 31.38 -24.43
N SER A 306 -18.66 32.08 -23.33
CA SER A 306 -17.99 31.53 -22.13
C SER A 306 -16.76 30.66 -22.46
N LYS A 307 -16.02 31.05 -23.49
CA LYS A 307 -14.85 30.30 -23.99
C LYS A 307 -13.56 30.92 -23.50
N VAL A 308 -12.64 30.09 -23.02
CA VAL A 308 -11.29 30.50 -22.61
C VAL A 308 -10.29 29.85 -23.55
N LYS A 309 -9.34 30.62 -24.09
CA LYS A 309 -8.26 30.09 -24.94
C LYS A 309 -7.14 29.52 -24.08
N VAL A 310 -6.86 28.23 -24.26
CA VAL A 310 -5.76 27.49 -23.60
C VAL A 310 -4.93 26.81 -24.69
N ASN A 311 -3.65 27.21 -24.85
CA ASN A 311 -2.74 26.66 -25.88
C ASN A 311 -3.39 26.58 -27.28
N ASP A 312 -4.00 27.69 -27.73
CA ASP A 312 -4.73 27.84 -29.00
C ASP A 312 -6.05 27.05 -29.15
N VAL A 313 -6.50 26.36 -28.09
CA VAL A 313 -7.80 25.67 -28.05
C VAL A 313 -8.83 26.48 -27.26
N GLU A 314 -10.05 26.63 -27.80
CA GLU A 314 -11.17 27.24 -27.10
C GLU A 314 -11.87 26.23 -26.18
N LEU A 315 -11.81 26.44 -24.87
CA LEU A 315 -12.49 25.61 -23.87
C LEU A 315 -13.77 26.28 -23.38
N THR A 316 -14.86 25.52 -23.30
CA THR A 316 -16.13 26.03 -22.78
C THR A 316 -16.14 25.96 -21.26
N VAL A 317 -16.39 27.11 -20.61
CA VAL A 317 -16.43 27.27 -19.16
C VAL A 317 -17.86 27.62 -18.75
N THR A 318 -18.43 26.90 -17.78
CA THR A 318 -19.78 27.18 -17.26
C THR A 318 -19.76 27.31 -15.74
N ALA A 319 -20.61 28.18 -15.19
CA ALA A 319 -20.79 28.28 -13.75
C ALA A 319 -21.69 27.13 -13.32
N LEU A 320 -21.28 26.42 -12.28
CA LEU A 320 -22.13 25.40 -11.69
C LEU A 320 -23.26 26.06 -10.92
N SER A 321 -24.43 25.41 -10.96
CA SER A 321 -25.58 25.82 -10.17
C SER A 321 -25.34 25.60 -8.67
N GLU A 322 -26.07 26.31 -7.81
CA GLU A 322 -25.95 26.16 -6.36
C GLU A 322 -26.19 24.72 -5.87
N GLU A 323 -26.97 23.92 -6.61
CA GLU A 323 -27.23 22.52 -6.27
C GLU A 323 -26.06 21.59 -6.58
N GLU A 324 -25.36 21.83 -7.70
CA GLU A 324 -24.17 21.07 -8.11
C GLU A 324 -22.91 21.52 -7.37
N GLU A 325 -22.87 22.79 -6.96
CA GLU A 325 -21.75 23.38 -6.22
C GLU A 325 -21.73 22.92 -4.75
N LYS A 326 -22.89 22.75 -4.10
CA LYS A 326 -23.02 22.31 -2.70
C LYS A 326 -22.15 21.10 -2.33
N PRO A 327 -22.24 19.94 -3.02
CA PRO A 327 -21.42 18.77 -2.67
C PRO A 327 -19.92 19.02 -2.88
N ILE A 328 -19.53 19.82 -3.87
CA ILE A 328 -18.12 20.15 -4.17
C ILE A 328 -17.55 21.06 -3.07
N LEU A 329 -18.28 22.09 -2.67
CA LEU A 329 -17.88 22.98 -1.57
C LEU A 329 -17.84 22.25 -0.23
N GLU A 330 -18.80 21.36 0.03
CA GLU A 330 -18.81 20.54 1.25
C GLU A 330 -17.63 19.56 1.30
N GLN A 331 -17.30 18.91 0.17
CA GLN A 331 -16.11 18.06 0.08
C GLN A 331 -14.82 18.88 0.25
N ALA A 332 -14.75 20.07 -0.34
CA ALA A 332 -13.60 20.95 -0.24
C ALA A 332 -13.41 21.54 1.17
N SER A 333 -14.50 21.90 1.87
CA SER A 333 -14.45 22.36 3.26
C SER A 333 -13.99 21.24 4.20
N LYS A 334 -14.51 20.02 4.01
CA LYS A 334 -14.06 18.80 4.72
C LYS A 334 -12.57 18.55 4.51
N LEU A 335 -12.06 18.65 3.28
CA LEU A 335 -10.63 18.47 2.97
C LEU A 335 -9.74 19.55 3.60
N LEU A 336 -10.17 20.81 3.58
CA LEU A 336 -9.46 21.93 4.21
C LEU A 336 -9.41 21.78 5.72
N ASN A 337 -10.54 21.39 6.34
CA ASN A 337 -10.62 21.12 7.77
C ASN A 337 -9.75 19.92 8.17
N CYS A 338 -9.74 18.84 7.39
CA CYS A 338 -8.83 17.71 7.60
C CYS A 338 -7.36 18.17 7.57
N LYS A 339 -6.94 18.94 6.55
CA LYS A 339 -5.56 19.46 6.46
C LYS A 339 -5.18 20.35 7.64
N ARG A 340 -6.09 21.24 8.08
CA ARG A 340 -5.89 22.08 9.28
C ARG A 340 -5.71 21.23 10.53
N MET A 341 -6.56 20.21 10.73
CA MET A 341 -6.47 19.31 11.87
C MET A 341 -5.16 18.50 11.89
N PHE A 342 -4.69 18.04 10.73
CA PHE A 342 -3.40 17.34 10.63
C PHE A 342 -2.22 18.27 10.98
N ASN A 343 -2.25 19.53 10.52
CA ASN A 343 -1.21 20.52 10.83
C ASN A 343 -1.25 20.96 12.31
N GLN A 344 -2.42 21.05 12.93
CA GLN A 344 -2.56 21.43 14.34
C GLN A 344 -2.08 20.31 15.29
N LYS A 345 -2.31 19.03 14.93
CA LYS A 345 -1.77 17.88 15.67
C LYS A 345 -0.23 17.80 15.65
N GLY A 346 0.42 18.38 14.63
CA GLY A 346 1.87 18.49 14.56
C GLY A 346 2.48 19.48 15.56
N ARG A 347 1.70 20.46 16.05
CA ARG A 347 2.17 21.49 17.00
C ARG A 347 1.74 21.26 18.45
N GLY A 348 0.69 20.48 18.70
CA GLY A 348 0.12 20.29 20.05
C GLY A 348 0.64 19.10 20.87
N SER A 349 1.46 18.21 20.32
CA SER A 349 1.83 16.94 20.99
C SER A 349 2.78 17.08 22.18
N PHE A 350 3.26 18.29 22.52
CA PHE A 350 4.24 18.46 23.60
C PHE A 350 3.66 18.73 24.98
N ARG A 351 2.34 18.93 25.13
CA ARG A 351 1.73 19.24 26.45
C ARG A 351 0.30 18.69 26.58
N LYS A 352 0.16 17.41 26.95
CA LYS A 352 -0.96 16.77 27.70
C LYS A 352 -0.86 15.26 27.45
N GLY A 353 -0.15 14.50 28.28
CA GLY A 353 -0.64 13.93 29.55
C GLY A 353 -0.66 12.40 29.38
N LYS A 354 0.26 11.61 29.96
CA LYS A 354 0.35 11.32 31.40
C LYS A 354 -1.04 11.22 32.05
N ARG A 355 -1.79 10.14 31.76
CA ARG A 355 -2.69 9.51 32.74
C ARG A 355 -3.15 8.11 32.30
N LYS A 356 -2.54 7.13 32.98
CA LYS A 356 -3.09 5.85 33.46
C LYS A 356 -3.83 4.96 32.46
N GLY A 357 -3.16 3.86 32.12
CA GLY A 357 -3.84 2.60 31.82
C GLY A 357 -4.72 2.17 32.98
N LYS A 358 -5.89 1.64 32.64
CA LYS A 358 -6.64 0.75 33.50
C LYS A 358 -7.21 -0.33 32.60
N LEU A 359 -6.63 -1.53 32.72
CA LEU A 359 -7.23 -2.77 32.27
C LEU A 359 -8.68 -2.81 32.73
N HIS A 360 -9.57 -3.23 31.84
CA HIS A 360 -10.70 -4.07 32.22
C HIS A 360 -10.80 -5.17 31.17
N LEU A 361 -10.27 -6.35 31.50
CA LEU A 361 -10.85 -7.59 31.03
C LEU A 361 -12.14 -7.80 31.83
N LYS A 362 -13.20 -8.22 31.16
CA LYS A 362 -14.21 -9.09 31.72
C LYS A 362 -14.17 -10.39 30.93
#